data_AF-A0A2G5K874-F1
#
_entry.id   AF-A0A2G5K874-F1
#
_cell.length_a   1.000
_cell.length_b   1.000
_cell.length_c   1.000
_cell.angle_alpha   90.00
_cell.angle_beta   90.00
_cell.angle_gamma   90.00
#
_symmetry.space_group_name_H-M   'P 1'
#
loop_
_entity.id
_entity.type
_entity.pdbx_description
1 polymer ?
#
loop_
_entity_poly.entity_id
_entity_poly.type
_entity_poly.pdbx_seq_one_letter_code
_entity_poly.pdbx_strand_id
1 'polypeptide(L)'
;MCGLAACAADTGVVGSGKNLYFIEKQQATGFPGLGNLKAEVFNEANSFCTKKGGQFEVSKSSETQPPYLLGNYPRVSLEFRC
;
A
#
# COMPACT_ATOMS: atom_id res chain seq x y z
N MET A 1 25.59 5.76 18.40
CA MET A 1 24.21 6.23 18.25
C MET A 1 23.35 5.11 17.68
N CYS A 2 22.44 4.52 18.47
CA CYS A 2 21.37 3.68 17.94
C CYS A 2 20.36 4.59 17.23
N GLY A 3 20.31 4.53 15.91
CA GLY A 3 19.25 5.17 15.14
C GLY A 3 17.93 4.44 15.41
N LEU A 4 16.87 5.19 15.71
CA LEU A 4 15.53 4.65 15.84
C LEU A 4 15.11 4.01 14.52
N ALA A 5 15.26 2.70 14.40
CA ALA A 5 14.60 1.93 13.34
C ALA A 5 13.10 1.94 13.68
N ALA A 6 12.35 2.78 12.96
CA ALA A 6 10.91 2.74 12.96
C ALA A 6 10.48 1.34 12.51
N CYS A 7 9.91 0.55 13.42
CA CYS A 7 9.07 -0.59 13.04
C CYS A 7 7.75 -0.02 12.49
N ALA A 8 7.81 0.59 11.30
CA ALA A 8 6.60 0.85 10.55
C ALA A 8 6.01 -0.52 10.20
N ALA A 9 4.80 -0.80 10.68
CA ALA A 9 4.04 -1.99 10.30
C ALA A 9 3.47 -1.88 8.86
N ASP A 10 4.04 -0.97 8.06
CA ASP A 10 3.78 -0.83 6.64
C ASP A 10 4.84 -1.65 5.90
N THR A 11 4.40 -2.65 5.14
CA THR A 11 5.32 -3.57 4.44
C THR A 11 6.08 -2.91 3.29
N GLY A 12 5.79 -1.64 2.99
CA GLY A 12 6.39 -0.88 1.89
C GLY A 12 6.10 -1.52 0.53
N VAL A 13 6.79 -1.04 -0.52
CA VAL A 13 6.74 -1.67 -1.84
C VAL A 13 7.66 -2.89 -1.86
N VAL A 14 7.07 -4.06 -2.08
CA VAL A 14 7.75 -5.36 -2.21
C VAL A 14 7.78 -5.79 -3.68
N GLY A 15 8.92 -6.28 -4.17
CA GLY A 15 9.04 -6.83 -5.53
C GLY A 15 8.62 -8.29 -5.60
N SER A 16 7.73 -8.63 -6.54
CA SER A 16 7.26 -10.00 -6.82
C SER A 16 7.98 -10.63 -8.04
N GLY A 17 8.89 -9.88 -8.68
CA GLY A 17 9.66 -10.32 -9.85
C GLY A 17 9.04 -9.91 -11.20
N LYS A 18 9.82 -9.92 -12.30
CA LYS A 18 9.38 -9.51 -13.66
C LYS A 18 8.60 -8.17 -13.69
N ASN A 19 9.16 -7.12 -13.07
CA ASN A 19 8.55 -5.79 -13.03
C ASN A 19 7.20 -5.72 -12.29
N LEU A 20 6.87 -6.75 -11.50
CA LEU A 20 5.68 -6.79 -10.65
C LEU A 20 6.05 -6.37 -9.23
N TYR A 21 5.24 -5.50 -8.66
CA TYR A 21 5.39 -4.94 -7.33
C TYR A 21 4.07 -5.04 -6.58
N PHE A 22 4.18 -5.09 -5.26
CA PHE A 22 3.07 -5.21 -4.34
C PHE A 22 3.26 -4.22 -3.20
N ILE A 23 2.19 -3.56 -2.79
CA ILE A 23 2.14 -2.71 -1.62
C ILE A 23 0.86 -3.01 -0.86
N GLU A 24 0.96 -3.15 0.45
CA GLU A 24 -0.18 -3.34 1.34
C GLU A 24 -0.07 -2.36 2.50
N LYS A 25 -1.15 -1.61 2.73
CA LYS A 25 -1.27 -0.76 3.91
C LYS A 25 -2.52 -1.11 4.68
N GLN A 26 -2.38 -1.14 6.00
CA GLN A 26 -3.47 -1.32 6.93
C GLN A 26 -3.50 -0.13 7.88
N GLN A 27 -4.70 0.34 8.20
CA GLN A 27 -4.90 1.42 9.16
C GLN A 27 -5.74 0.96 10.35
N ALA A 28 -5.55 1.61 11.50
CA ALA A 28 -6.33 1.34 12.69
C ALA A 28 -7.77 1.88 12.57
N THR A 29 -8.65 1.46 13.48
CA THR A 29 -10.03 1.94 13.57
C THR A 29 -10.08 3.45 13.86
N GLY A 30 -11.06 4.16 13.29
CA GLY A 30 -11.16 5.64 13.38
C GLY A 30 -10.45 6.41 12.26
N PHE A 31 -9.91 5.70 11.25
CA PHE A 31 -9.31 6.29 10.05
C PHE A 31 -10.33 7.09 9.22
N PRO A 32 -9.94 8.20 8.56
CA PRO A 32 -10.82 9.08 7.77
C PRO A 32 -11.52 8.43 6.55
N GLY A 33 -11.28 7.15 6.28
CA GLY A 33 -12.02 6.33 5.31
C GLY A 33 -11.14 5.75 4.21
N LEU A 34 -11.48 4.54 3.74
CA LEU A 34 -10.67 3.78 2.77
C LEU A 34 -10.23 4.55 1.52
N GLY A 35 -11.01 5.51 1.05
CA GLY A 35 -10.65 6.33 -0.12
C GLY A 35 -9.31 7.05 0.05
N ASN A 36 -9.02 7.57 1.25
CA ASN A 36 -7.75 8.22 1.54
C ASN A 36 -6.60 7.21 1.58
N LEU A 37 -6.82 6.02 2.17
CA LEU A 37 -5.82 4.95 2.21
C LEU A 37 -5.50 4.45 0.80
N LYS A 38 -6.53 4.29 -0.04
CA LYS A 38 -6.37 3.92 -1.44
C LYS A 38 -5.56 4.97 -2.20
N ALA A 39 -5.89 6.24 -2.07
CA ALA A 39 -5.17 7.32 -2.73
C ALA A 39 -3.69 7.36 -2.29
N GLU A 40 -3.41 7.16 -1.01
CA GLU A 40 -2.06 7.07 -0.48
C GLU A 40 -1.27 5.91 -1.10
N VAL A 41 -1.85 4.70 -1.11
CA VAL A 41 -1.22 3.51 -1.69
C VAL A 41 -0.94 3.67 -3.19
N PHE A 42 -1.88 4.25 -3.94
CA PHE A 42 -1.70 4.51 -5.37
C PHE A 42 -0.63 5.56 -5.63
N ASN A 43 -0.58 6.64 -4.84
CA ASN A 43 0.44 7.68 -4.95
C ASN A 43 1.85 7.13 -4.64
N GLU A 44 1.97 6.26 -3.63
CA GLU A 44 3.24 5.62 -3.29
C GLU A 44 3.73 4.68 -4.41
N ALA A 45 2.84 3.86 -4.97
CA ALA A 45 3.14 3.01 -6.11
C ALA A 45 3.55 3.82 -7.36
N ASN A 46 2.83 4.91 -7.66
CA ASN A 46 3.16 5.79 -8.77
C ASN A 46 4.53 6.48 -8.57
N SER A 47 4.81 6.97 -7.35
CA SER A 47 6.10 7.56 -7.00
C SER A 47 7.24 6.54 -7.18
N PHE A 48 7.01 5.29 -6.79
CA PHE A 48 7.97 4.21 -6.96
C PHE A 48 8.27 3.94 -8.45
N CYS A 49 7.26 3.83 -9.31
CA CYS A 49 7.48 3.65 -10.76
C CYS A 49 8.17 4.86 -11.40
N THR A 50 7.78 6.08 -11.01
CA THR A 50 8.39 7.33 -11.50
C THR A 50 9.88 7.36 -11.17
N LYS A 51 10.29 6.96 -9.96
CA LYS A 51 11.70 6.87 -9.57
C LYS A 51 12.48 5.81 -10.34
N LYS A 52 11.82 4.78 -10.85
CA LYS A 52 12.41 3.75 -11.71
C LYS A 52 12.44 4.12 -13.20
N GLY A 53 11.83 5.25 -13.59
CA GLY A 53 11.69 5.64 -14.99
C GLY A 53 10.66 4.81 -15.77
N GLY A 54 9.78 4.09 -15.07
CA GLY A 54 8.70 3.29 -15.65
C GLY A 54 7.33 3.97 -15.51
N GLN A 55 6.33 3.44 -16.20
CA GLN A 55 4.93 3.88 -16.06
C GLN A 55 4.22 3.02 -15.03
N PHE A 56 3.40 3.66 -14.20
CA PHE A 56 2.56 2.97 -13.23
C PHE A 56 1.37 2.30 -13.92
N GLU A 57 1.27 0.98 -13.78
CA GLU A 57 0.15 0.18 -14.28
C GLU A 57 -0.43 -0.67 -13.16
N VAL A 58 -1.74 -0.55 -12.92
CA VAL A 58 -2.44 -1.36 -11.92
C VAL A 58 -2.68 -2.77 -12.47
N SER A 59 -2.13 -3.79 -11.83
CA SER A 59 -2.41 -5.20 -12.16
C SER A 59 -3.59 -5.73 -11.35
N LYS A 60 -3.64 -5.43 -10.04
CA LYS A 60 -4.74 -5.85 -9.16
C LYS A 60 -4.87 -4.90 -7.98
N SER A 61 -6.10 -4.56 -7.59
CA SER A 61 -6.35 -3.82 -6.35
C SER A 61 -7.44 -4.51 -5.55
N SER A 62 -7.26 -4.56 -4.24
CA SER A 62 -8.22 -5.14 -3.30
C SER A 62 -8.27 -4.29 -2.04
N GLU A 63 -9.47 -4.18 -1.47
CA GLU A 63 -9.73 -3.38 -0.30
C GLU A 63 -10.63 -4.19 0.63
N THR A 64 -10.39 -4.08 1.93
CA THR A 64 -11.30 -4.65 2.93
C THR A 64 -12.69 -4.04 2.78
N GLN A 65 -13.75 -4.84 2.76
CA GLN A 65 -15.11 -4.31 2.74
C GLN A 65 -15.67 -4.11 4.15
N PRO A 66 -16.54 -3.10 4.37
CA PRO A 66 -17.22 -2.91 5.64
C PRO A 66 -18.18 -4.09 5.94
N PRO A 67 -18.51 -4.37 7.21
CA PRO A 67 -18.21 -3.57 8.41
C PRO A 67 -16.83 -3.84 9.02
N TYR A 68 -16.10 -2.78 9.42
CA TYR A 68 -14.78 -2.86 10.08
C TYR A 68 -14.92 -3.14 11.59
N LEU A 69 -15.48 -4.29 11.93
CA LEU A 69 -15.72 -4.72 13.31
C LEU A 69 -14.83 -5.91 13.68
N LEU A 70 -14.55 -6.07 14.98
CA LEU A 70 -13.94 -7.28 15.56
C LEU A 70 -12.59 -7.69 14.92
N GLY A 71 -11.71 -6.73 14.67
CA GLY A 71 -10.39 -7.00 14.09
C GLY A 71 -10.35 -6.98 12.55
N ASN A 72 -11.47 -6.66 11.89
CA ASN A 72 -11.48 -6.33 10.46
C ASN A 72 -10.98 -4.90 10.23
N TYR A 73 -9.68 -4.73 10.06
CA TYR A 73 -9.06 -3.42 9.87
C TYR A 73 -9.10 -2.98 8.39
N PRO A 74 -9.34 -1.68 8.11
CA PRO A 74 -9.22 -1.12 6.77
C PRO A 74 -7.83 -1.44 6.18
N ARG A 75 -7.83 -2.14 5.06
CA ARG A 75 -6.61 -2.54 4.36
C ARG A 75 -6.81 -2.33 2.86
N VAL A 76 -5.75 -1.85 2.21
CA VAL A 76 -5.66 -1.75 0.76
C VAL A 76 -4.41 -2.50 0.32
N SER A 77 -4.60 -3.44 -0.61
CA SER A 77 -3.54 -4.22 -1.23
C SER A 77 -3.55 -3.90 -2.73
N LEU A 78 -2.40 -3.49 -3.26
CA LEU A 78 -2.22 -3.10 -4.65
C LEU A 78 -1.04 -3.86 -5.24
N GLU A 79 -1.31 -4.59 -6.31
CA GLU A 79 -0.31 -5.17 -7.20
C GLU A 79 -0.23 -4.32 -8.47
N PHE A 80 0.99 -3.93 -8.83
CA PHE A 80 1.23 -2.99 -9.91
C PHE A 80 2.53 -3.29 -10.64
N ARG A 81 2.67 -2.73 -11.84
CA ARG A 81 3.88 -2.82 -12.65
C ARG A 81 4.50 -1.44 -12.87
N CYS A 82 5.83 -1.48 -13.00
CA CYS A 82 6.69 -0.46 -13.56
C CYS A 82 7.61 -1.20 -14.56
#